data_AF-A0A1S8NHB8-F1
#
_entry.id   AF-A0A1S8NHB8-F1
#
_cell.length_a   1.000
_cell.length_b   1.000
_cell.length_c   1.000
_cell.angle_alpha   90.00
_cell.angle_beta   90.00
_cell.angle_gamma   90.00
#
_symmetry.space_group_name_H-M   'P 1'
#
loop_
_entity.id
_entity.type
_entity.pdbx_description
1 polymer ?
#
loop_
_entity_poly.entity_id
_entity_poly.type
_entity_poly.pdbx_seq_one_letter_code
_entity_poly.pdbx_strand_id
1 'polypeptide(L)'
;MNTELLQKKLDVNGFKYPEAFLKAIELNLLDFDLWYIMDEDRVLNRIKGLRERYPNRKLIPFARRDDNDDIACFEVGKGEKVQIIHDFASLGYEQQKEYEDFWQWLENAIHEMIRYNKQD
;
A
#
# COMPACT_ATOMS: atom_id res chain seq x y z
N MET A 1 9.15 2.74 -9.68
CA MET A 1 7.71 2.83 -10.02
C MET A 1 7.45 4.16 -10.72
N ASN A 2 6.78 4.16 -11.87
CA ASN A 2 6.37 5.40 -12.55
C ASN A 2 4.96 5.78 -12.09
N THR A 3 4.86 6.68 -11.12
CA THR A 3 3.59 7.04 -10.48
C THR A 3 2.65 7.81 -11.41
N GLU A 4 3.17 8.59 -12.36
CA GLU A 4 2.35 9.28 -13.37
C GLU A 4 1.71 8.30 -14.34
N LEU A 5 2.48 7.32 -14.85
CA LEU A 5 1.98 6.28 -15.73
C LEU A 5 0.95 5.42 -15.00
N LEU A 6 1.24 5.02 -13.77
CA LEU A 6 0.33 4.23 -12.95
C LEU A 6 -0.95 5.01 -12.67
N GLN A 7 -0.88 6.28 -12.28
CA GLN A 7 -2.06 7.12 -12.07
C GLN A 7 -2.95 7.18 -13.33
N LYS A 8 -2.36 7.31 -14.52
CA LYS A 8 -3.10 7.29 -15.80
C LYS A 8 -3.74 5.93 -16.07
N LYS A 9 -3.04 4.83 -15.78
CA LYS A 9 -3.56 3.46 -15.99
C LYS A 9 -4.66 3.08 -14.99
N LEU A 10 -4.61 3.61 -13.78
CA LEU A 10 -5.61 3.36 -12.75
C LEU A 10 -6.98 3.93 -13.12
N ASP A 11 -7.00 5.09 -13.79
CA ASP A 11 -8.20 5.86 -14.17
C ASP A 11 -9.21 6.02 -13.02
N VAL A 12 -8.68 6.23 -11.81
CA VAL A 12 -9.52 6.40 -10.60
C VAL A 12 -9.81 7.88 -10.41
N ASN A 13 -10.99 8.30 -10.85
CA ASN A 13 -11.49 9.65 -10.62
C ASN A 13 -11.50 9.99 -9.12
N GLY A 14 -10.96 11.16 -8.79
CA GLY A 14 -10.91 11.67 -7.42
C GLY A 14 -9.77 11.12 -6.57
N PHE A 15 -8.84 10.35 -7.13
CA PHE A 15 -7.62 9.91 -6.44
C PHE A 15 -6.38 10.56 -7.04
N LYS A 16 -5.46 10.97 -6.16
CA LYS A 16 -4.08 11.30 -6.47
C LYS A 16 -3.20 10.68 -5.40
N TYR A 17 -2.02 10.23 -5.79
CA TYR A 17 -1.01 9.83 -4.82
C TYR A 17 -0.63 11.00 -3.90
N PRO A 18 -0.53 10.80 -2.58
CA PRO A 18 -0.07 11.83 -1.65
C PRO A 18 1.36 12.29 -1.97
N GLU A 19 1.66 13.56 -1.74
CA GLU A 19 3.01 14.12 -1.97
C GLU A 19 4.08 13.37 -1.16
N ALA A 20 3.73 12.95 0.05
CA ALA A 20 4.57 12.12 0.91
C ALA A 20 5.04 10.83 0.23
N PHE A 21 4.10 10.12 -0.39
CA PHE A 21 4.40 8.89 -1.13
C PHE A 21 5.28 9.19 -2.34
N LEU A 22 4.93 10.21 -3.12
CA LEU A 22 5.72 10.62 -4.29
C LEU A 22 7.17 10.94 -3.90
N LYS A 23 7.36 11.61 -2.76
CA LYS A 23 8.71 11.92 -2.25
C LYS A 23 9.50 10.65 -1.89
N ALA A 24 8.87 9.65 -1.29
CA ALA A 24 9.55 8.38 -1.00
C ALA A 24 9.97 7.64 -2.28
N ILE A 25 9.16 7.69 -3.33
CA ILE A 25 9.52 7.12 -4.64
C ILE A 25 10.68 7.89 -5.28
N GLU A 26 10.67 9.23 -5.23
CA GLU A 26 11.77 10.07 -5.69
C GLU A 26 13.10 9.73 -5.00
N LEU A 27 13.05 9.45 -3.69
CA LEU A 27 14.20 9.07 -2.87
C LEU A 27 14.57 7.58 -2.97
N ASN A 28 13.87 6.80 -3.79
CA ASN A 28 14.09 5.36 -3.95
C ASN A 28 13.96 4.56 -2.63
N LEU A 29 13.05 4.97 -1.74
CA LEU A 29 12.71 4.25 -0.50
C LEU A 29 11.69 3.15 -0.80
N LEU A 30 12.17 1.98 -1.25
CA LEU A 30 11.31 0.93 -1.83
C LEU A 30 11.30 -0.39 -1.06
N ASP A 31 12.35 -0.67 -0.29
CA ASP A 31 12.59 -1.97 0.34
C ASP A 31 12.92 -1.76 1.81
N PHE A 32 12.10 -2.36 2.68
CA PHE A 32 12.21 -2.29 4.13
C PHE A 32 12.24 -3.70 4.75
N ASP A 33 12.73 -4.70 4.00
CA ASP A 33 12.92 -6.12 4.39
C ASP A 33 11.62 -6.90 4.66
N LEU A 34 10.71 -6.35 5.47
CA LEU A 34 9.37 -6.91 5.66
C LEU A 34 8.36 -6.32 4.68
N TRP A 35 8.50 -5.03 4.37
CA TRP A 35 7.61 -4.28 3.48
C TRP A 35 8.32 -3.86 2.20
N TYR A 36 7.62 -4.01 1.08
CA TYR A 36 8.13 -3.67 -0.25
C TYR A 36 7.13 -2.82 -1.01
N ILE A 37 7.57 -1.66 -1.48
CA ILE A 37 6.83 -0.87 -2.46
C ILE A 37 6.75 -1.67 -3.76
N MET A 38 5.53 -1.92 -4.22
CA MET A 38 5.30 -2.72 -5.42
C MET A 38 5.64 -1.94 -6.68
N ASP A 39 6.16 -2.65 -7.68
CA ASP A 39 6.24 -2.13 -9.04
C ASP A 39 4.85 -1.99 -9.67
N GLU A 40 4.81 -1.33 -10.83
CA GLU A 40 3.57 -0.99 -11.52
C GLU A 40 2.75 -2.23 -11.92
N ASP A 41 3.41 -3.27 -12.43
CA ASP A 41 2.73 -4.49 -12.89
C ASP A 41 2.13 -5.26 -11.70
N ARG A 42 2.83 -5.32 -10.58
CA ARG A 42 2.34 -5.90 -9.33
C ARG A 42 1.14 -5.13 -8.79
N VAL A 43 1.18 -3.79 -8.78
CA VAL A 43 0.03 -2.96 -8.35
C VAL A 43 -1.19 -3.23 -9.25
N LEU A 44 -1.01 -3.19 -10.57
CA LEU A 44 -2.10 -3.38 -11.52
C LEU A 44 -2.72 -4.78 -11.43
N ASN A 45 -1.89 -5.82 -11.27
CA ASN A 45 -2.39 -7.17 -11.07
C ASN A 45 -3.15 -7.29 -9.74
N ARG A 46 -2.60 -6.75 -8.65
CA ARG A 46 -3.22 -6.80 -7.32
C ARG A 46 -4.60 -6.14 -7.31
N ILE A 47 -4.75 -4.99 -7.97
CA ILE A 47 -6.03 -4.27 -8.07
C ILE A 47 -7.14 -5.11 -8.69
N LYS A 48 -6.83 -5.94 -9.70
CA LYS A 48 -7.84 -6.83 -10.31
C LYS A 48 -8.41 -7.78 -9.26
N GLY A 49 -7.53 -8.44 -8.51
CA GLY A 49 -7.95 -9.35 -7.43
C GLY A 49 -8.69 -8.64 -6.30
N LEU A 50 -8.24 -7.45 -5.89
CA LEU A 50 -8.91 -6.67 -4.85
C LEU A 50 -10.33 -6.25 -5.25
N ARG A 51 -10.56 -5.90 -6.52
CA ARG A 51 -11.90 -5.56 -7.03
C ARG A 51 -12.85 -6.75 -7.00
N GLU A 52 -12.34 -7.97 -7.20
CA GLU A 52 -13.13 -9.20 -7.11
C GLU A 52 -13.45 -9.56 -5.67
N ARG A 53 -12.46 -9.47 -4.77
CA ARG A 53 -12.62 -9.84 -3.34
C ARG A 53 -13.38 -8.80 -2.53
N TYR A 54 -13.12 -7.52 -2.79
CA TYR A 54 -13.63 -6.39 -2.01
C TYR A 54 -14.32 -5.35 -2.92
N PRO A 55 -15.41 -5.73 -3.62
CA PRO A 55 -16.02 -4.90 -4.67
C PRO A 55 -16.56 -3.55 -4.17
N ASN A 56 -16.85 -3.44 -2.87
CA ASN A 56 -17.33 -2.21 -2.24
C ASN A 56 -16.21 -1.25 -1.82
N ARG A 57 -14.94 -1.65 -1.96
CA ARG A 57 -13.77 -0.85 -1.60
C ARG A 57 -12.98 -0.46 -2.83
N LYS A 58 -12.56 0.81 -2.88
CA LYS A 58 -11.73 1.34 -3.97
C LYS A 58 -10.29 1.46 -3.51
N LEU A 59 -9.66 0.29 -3.34
CA LEU A 59 -8.30 0.15 -2.82
C LEU A 59 -7.26 0.31 -3.93
N ILE A 60 -6.22 1.05 -3.62
CA ILE A 60 -5.06 1.30 -4.48
C ILE A 60 -3.83 0.82 -3.70
N PRO A 61 -3.43 -0.44 -3.86
CA PRO A 61 -2.32 -1.00 -3.12
C PRO A 61 -1.00 -0.38 -3.61
N PHE A 62 -0.08 -0.15 -2.68
CA PHE A 62 1.24 0.40 -3.01
C PHE A 62 2.38 -0.39 -2.38
N ALA A 63 2.15 -1.10 -1.28
CA ALA A 63 3.14 -1.97 -0.66
C ALA A 63 2.56 -3.33 -0.32
N ARG A 64 3.42 -4.36 -0.32
CA ARG A 64 3.11 -5.69 0.21
C ARG A 64 4.06 -6.03 1.34
N ARG A 65 3.60 -6.87 2.24
CA ARG A 65 4.45 -7.55 3.21
C ARG A 65 4.90 -8.90 2.64
N ASP A 66 6.04 -9.43 3.06
CA ASP A 66 6.60 -10.68 2.49
C ASP A 66 6.37 -11.93 3.36
N ASP A 67 6.15 -11.75 4.67
CA ASP A 67 5.90 -12.84 5.62
C ASP A 67 4.40 -13.23 5.73
N ASN A 68 3.50 -12.45 5.12
CA ASN A 68 2.05 -12.70 5.10
C ASN A 68 1.37 -12.00 3.91
N ASP A 69 0.04 -12.13 3.81
CA ASP A 69 -0.76 -11.51 2.75
C ASP A 69 -1.16 -10.04 3.02
N ASP A 70 -0.54 -9.37 3.99
CA ASP A 70 -0.85 -7.97 4.26
C ASP A 70 -0.35 -7.04 3.14
N ILE A 71 -1.19 -6.07 2.80
CA ILE A 71 -0.86 -5.02 1.85
C ILE A 71 -1.25 -3.65 2.41
N ALA A 72 -0.45 -2.65 2.06
CA ALA A 72 -0.75 -1.26 2.34
C ALA A 72 -1.42 -0.61 1.13
N CYS A 73 -2.57 0.02 1.35
CA CYS A 73 -3.39 0.64 0.32
C CYS A 73 -3.70 2.09 0.65
N PHE A 74 -3.84 2.92 -0.38
CA PHE A 74 -4.72 4.08 -0.30
C PHE A 74 -6.15 3.66 -0.64
N GLU A 75 -7.14 4.45 -0.19
CA GLU A 75 -8.55 4.18 -0.50
C GLU A 75 -9.29 5.46 -0.89
N VAL A 76 -10.00 5.40 -2.02
CA VAL A 76 -10.75 6.55 -2.54
C VAL A 76 -11.78 7.00 -1.51
N GLY A 77 -11.77 8.30 -1.19
CA GLY A 77 -12.70 8.90 -0.22
C GLY A 77 -12.23 8.84 1.24
N LYS A 78 -11.05 8.27 1.52
CA LYS A 78 -10.45 8.25 2.87
C LYS A 78 -9.30 9.25 3.08
N GLY A 79 -9.13 10.20 2.16
CA GLY A 79 -8.04 11.18 2.22
C GLY A 79 -6.67 10.51 1.99
N GLU A 80 -5.69 10.88 2.80
CA GLU A 80 -4.30 10.38 2.69
C GLU A 80 -4.02 9.14 3.57
N LYS A 81 -5.04 8.66 4.28
CA LYS A 81 -4.93 7.53 5.22
C LYS A 81 -4.45 6.27 4.51
N VAL A 82 -3.52 5.56 5.15
CA VAL A 82 -3.04 4.25 4.68
C VAL A 82 -3.84 3.15 5.38
N GLN A 83 -4.41 2.26 4.57
CA GLN A 83 -5.15 1.09 5.01
C GLN A 83 -4.24 -0.13 4.93
N ILE A 84 -3.98 -0.79 6.06
CA ILE A 84 -3.40 -2.13 6.07
C ILE A 84 -4.56 -3.12 6.03
N ILE A 85 -4.55 -3.96 5.00
CA ILE A 85 -5.51 -5.05 4.88
C ILE A 85 -4.79 -6.37 4.69
N HIS A 86 -5.39 -7.45 5.19
CA HIS A 86 -4.99 -8.80 4.87
C HIS A 86 -5.64 -9.20 3.54
N ASP A 87 -4.85 -9.26 2.47
CA ASP A 87 -5.34 -9.74 1.18
C ASP A 87 -5.80 -11.21 1.34
N PHE A 88 -6.86 -11.60 0.63
CA PHE A 88 -7.52 -12.91 0.75
C PHE A 88 -8.31 -13.23 2.04
N ALA A 89 -8.42 -12.30 2.98
CA ALA A 89 -9.43 -12.40 4.03
C ALA A 89 -10.87 -12.40 3.45
N SER A 90 -11.82 -12.89 4.25
CA SER A 90 -13.24 -12.80 3.89
C SER A 90 -13.70 -11.34 3.92
N LEU A 91 -14.61 -10.98 3.00
CA LEU A 91 -15.18 -9.63 2.91
C LEU A 91 -15.68 -9.13 4.27
N GLY A 92 -15.19 -7.97 4.71
CA GLY A 92 -15.50 -7.34 5.99
C GLY A 92 -14.50 -7.65 7.11
N TYR A 93 -13.57 -8.58 6.89
CA TYR A 93 -12.52 -8.97 7.86
C TYR A 93 -11.12 -8.57 7.39
N GLU A 94 -10.99 -8.00 6.19
CA GLU A 94 -9.69 -7.69 5.62
C GLU A 94 -9.00 -6.52 6.32
N GLN A 95 -9.73 -5.57 6.92
CA GLN A 95 -9.15 -4.40 7.57
C GLN A 95 -8.38 -4.76 8.84
N GLN A 96 -7.07 -4.52 8.86
CA GLN A 96 -6.20 -4.81 10.02
C GLN A 96 -5.81 -3.54 10.78
N LYS A 97 -5.40 -2.50 10.07
CA LYS A 97 -4.88 -1.26 10.69
C LYS A 97 -5.05 -0.06 9.78
N GLU A 98 -5.11 1.12 10.37
CA GLU A 98 -5.11 2.40 9.66
C GLU A 98 -3.97 3.27 10.18
N TYR A 99 -3.37 4.04 9.27
CA TYR A 99 -2.47 5.14 9.59
C TYR A 99 -3.04 6.44 9.02
N GLU A 100 -2.79 7.56 9.68
CA GLU A 100 -3.31 8.87 9.28
C GLU A 100 -2.75 9.34 7.93
N ASP A 101 -1.51 8.98 7.63
CA ASP A 101 -0.85 9.30 6.37
C ASP A 101 0.24 8.27 5.99
N PHE A 102 0.89 8.52 4.86
CA PHE A 102 1.99 7.69 4.36
C PHE A 102 3.24 7.73 5.26
N TRP A 103 3.56 8.87 5.88
CA TRP A 103 4.77 8.98 6.71
C TRP A 103 4.64 8.16 7.98
N GLN A 104 3.47 8.16 8.60
CA GLN A 104 3.19 7.33 9.77
C GLN A 104 3.27 5.83 9.44
N TRP A 105 2.79 5.43 8.25
CA TRP A 105 3.01 4.07 7.75
C TRP A 105 4.51 3.75 7.57
N LEU A 106 5.25 4.65 6.92
CA LEU A 106 6.68 4.46 6.64
C LEU A 106 7.51 4.37 7.92
N GLU A 107 7.25 5.25 8.88
CA GLU A 107 7.89 5.20 10.20
C GLU A 107 7.67 3.84 10.87
N ASN A 108 6.43 3.31 10.80
CA ASN A 108 6.13 2.01 11.37
C ASN A 108 6.83 0.86 10.63
N ALA A 109 6.84 0.89 9.30
CA ALA A 109 7.53 -0.11 8.47
C ALA A 109 9.04 -0.15 8.79
N ILE A 110 9.68 1.01 8.96
CA ILE A 110 11.09 1.12 9.36
C ILE A 110 11.29 0.59 10.78
N HIS A 111 10.41 0.92 11.74
CA HIS A 111 10.49 0.38 13.09
C HIS A 111 10.31 -1.14 13.14
N GLU A 112 9.47 -1.71 12.27
CA GLU A 112 9.33 -3.15 12.10
C GLU A 112 10.62 -3.77 11.54
N MET A 113 11.18 -3.21 10.46
CA MET A 113 12.46 -3.62 9.89
C MET A 113 13.58 -3.62 10.93
N ILE A 114 13.72 -2.54 11.70
CA ILE A 114 14.73 -2.41 12.76
C ILE A 114 14.53 -3.48 13.84
N ARG A 115 13.29 -3.73 14.27
CA ARG A 115 13.01 -4.75 15.29
C ARG A 115 13.29 -6.16 14.80
N TYR A 116 12.97 -6.45 13.54
CA TYR A 116 13.24 -7.74 12.90
C TYR A 116 14.74 -8.01 12.79
N ASN A 117 15.51 -7.04 12.31
CA ASN A 117 16.95 -7.17 12.11
C ASN A 117 17.81 -7.05 13.38
N LYS A 118 17.22 -6.65 14.51
CA LYS A 118 17.90 -6.62 15.82
C LYS A 118 17.75 -7.91 16.63
N GLN A 119 16.82 -8.78 16.24
CA GLN A 119 16.64 -10.06 16.92
C GLN A 119 17.70 -11.02 16.38
N ASP A 120 18.69 -11.32 17.21
CA ASP A 120 19.74 -12.32 16.98
C ASP A 120 19.15 -13.74 16.91
#